data_AF-A0A7S2XHM3-F1
#
_entry.id   AF-A0A7S2XHM3-F1
#
_cell.length_a   1.000
_cell.length_b   1.000
_cell.length_c   1.000
_cell.angle_alpha   90.00
_cell.angle_beta   90.00
_cell.angle_gamma   90.00
#
_symmetry.space_group_name_H-M   'P 1'
#
loop_
_entity.id
_entity.type
_entity.pdbx_description
1 polymer ?
#
loop_
_entity_poly.entity_id
_entity_poly.type
_entity_poly.pdbx_seq_one_letter_code
_entity_poly.pdbx_strand_id
1 'polypeptide(L)'
;VCKPWMCVVKNQRQILAYPYKKPGDKSEHKFRIHLTNCVLKGENKLVFKDGNDDHPIFWIWIHTSFVPKSSARVYYEKSKVDEACRDVSCQTFHEEFMVELWWEEPEDDDDMAAAAAGGGGG
;
A
#
# COMPACT_ATOMS: atom_id res chain seq x y z
N VAL A 1 -22.85 -0.91 2.33
CA VAL A 1 -21.69 -0.24 1.69
C VAL A 1 -20.55 -1.24 1.67
N CYS A 2 -20.18 -1.70 0.48
CA CYS A 2 -19.13 -2.69 0.29
C CYS A 2 -17.78 -2.09 0.67
N LYS A 3 -16.95 -2.88 1.35
CA LYS A 3 -15.64 -2.45 1.85
C LYS A 3 -14.59 -2.92 0.84
N PRO A 4 -13.95 -2.03 0.08
CA PRO A 4 -12.95 -2.42 -0.91
C PRO A 4 -11.75 -3.07 -0.22
N TRP A 5 -11.26 -4.19 -0.73
CA TRP A 5 -10.08 -4.88 -0.20
C TRP A 5 -8.95 -4.83 -1.22
N MET A 6 -7.72 -4.95 -0.75
CA MET A 6 -6.52 -4.90 -1.58
C MET A 6 -5.86 -6.27 -1.61
N CYS A 7 -5.45 -6.66 -2.81
CA CYS A 7 -4.61 -7.81 -3.09
C CYS A 7 -3.26 -7.30 -3.59
N VAL A 8 -2.18 -7.65 -2.90
CA VAL A 8 -0.83 -7.47 -3.43
C VAL A 8 -0.44 -8.74 -4.16
N VAL A 9 -0.14 -8.63 -5.46
CA VAL A 9 0.31 -9.76 -6.28
C VAL A 9 1.84 -9.68 -6.41
N LYS A 10 2.53 -10.65 -5.82
CA LYS A 10 4.01 -10.78 -5.86
C LYS A 10 4.39 -12.22 -6.20
N ASN A 11 5.06 -12.46 -7.33
CA ASN A 11 5.59 -13.78 -7.71
C ASN A 11 4.57 -14.92 -7.49
N GLN A 12 3.33 -14.75 -7.95
CA GLN A 12 2.20 -15.68 -7.77
C GLN A 12 1.67 -15.86 -6.33
N ARG A 13 2.21 -15.15 -5.34
CA ARG A 13 1.62 -15.04 -4.00
C ARG A 13 0.70 -13.82 -3.93
N GLN A 14 -0.45 -14.02 -3.29
CA GLN A 14 -1.43 -12.97 -3.03
C GLN A 14 -1.43 -12.66 -1.54
N ILE A 15 -1.20 -11.40 -1.17
CA ILE A 15 -1.38 -10.92 0.19
C ILE A 15 -2.67 -10.12 0.23
N LEU A 16 -3.61 -10.57 1.06
CA LEU A 16 -4.91 -9.93 1.23
C LEU A 16 -4.85 -8.94 2.39
N ALA A 17 -5.30 -7.72 2.15
CA ALA A 17 -5.44 -6.71 3.19
C ALA A 17 -6.79 -6.00 3.07
N TYR A 18 -7.36 -5.71 4.23
CA TYR A 18 -8.71 -5.19 4.36
C TYR A 18 -8.68 -3.74 4.86
N PRO A 19 -9.68 -2.94 4.48
CA PRO A 19 -9.74 -1.56 4.88
C PRO A 19 -10.07 -1.46 6.37
N TYR A 20 -9.43 -0.53 7.06
CA TYR A 20 -9.71 -0.21 8.45
C TYR A 20 -10.03 1.28 8.60
N LYS A 21 -10.93 1.60 9.53
CA LYS A 21 -11.14 2.98 9.98
C LYS A 21 -10.25 3.22 11.18
N LYS A 22 -9.41 4.25 11.10
CA LYS A 22 -8.64 4.70 12.28
C LYS A 22 -9.63 5.24 13.31
N PRO A 23 -9.51 4.88 14.60
CA PRO A 23 -10.33 5.47 15.65
C PRO A 23 -10.27 7.01 15.61
N GLY A 24 -11.44 7.65 15.62
CA GLY A 24 -11.55 9.12 15.54
C GLY A 24 -11.52 9.70 14.12
N ASP A 25 -11.30 8.90 13.08
CA ASP A 25 -11.39 9.38 11.71
C ASP A 25 -12.85 9.52 11.26
N LYS A 26 -13.25 10.76 10.98
CA LYS A 26 -14.59 11.12 10.49
C LYS A 26 -14.63 11.25 8.96
N SER A 27 -13.51 11.06 8.26
CA SER A 27 -13.47 11.11 6.80
C SER A 27 -14.28 9.95 6.21
N GLU A 28 -15.38 10.28 5.54
CA GLU A 28 -16.22 9.30 4.85
C GLU A 28 -15.64 8.90 3.49
N HIS A 29 -14.74 9.72 2.93
CA HIS A 29 -14.18 9.56 1.59
C HIS A 29 -12.77 8.94 1.56
N LYS A 30 -12.22 8.56 2.72
CA LYS A 30 -10.87 7.96 2.82
C LYS A 30 -10.94 6.51 3.25
N PHE A 31 -10.39 5.63 2.42
CA PHE A 31 -10.12 4.24 2.78
C PHE A 31 -8.65 4.08 3.13
N ARG A 32 -8.35 3.41 4.25
CA ARG A 32 -6.98 3.05 4.63
C ARG A 32 -6.86 1.55 4.71
N ILE A 33 -5.76 1.02 4.18
CA ILE A 33 -5.43 -0.40 4.23
C ILE A 33 -4.03 -0.49 4.80
N HIS A 34 -3.86 -1.29 5.85
CA HIS A 34 -2.55 -1.53 6.46
C HIS A 34 -2.11 -2.95 6.12
N LEU A 35 -0.93 -3.06 5.50
CA LEU A 35 -0.26 -4.33 5.24
C LEU A 35 0.75 -4.59 6.35
N THR A 36 0.50 -5.57 7.21
CA THR A 36 1.48 -6.03 8.20
C THR A 36 2.22 -7.26 7.67
N ASN A 37 3.45 -7.48 8.15
CA ASN A 37 4.29 -8.64 7.79
C ASN A 37 4.54 -8.79 6.28
N CYS A 38 4.66 -7.65 5.58
CA CYS A 38 4.81 -7.62 4.12
C CYS A 38 6.06 -6.84 3.73
N VAL A 39 7.06 -7.54 3.17
CA VAL A 39 8.25 -6.91 2.58
C VAL A 39 8.12 -6.94 1.06
N LEU A 40 8.02 -5.75 0.46
CA LEU A 40 7.98 -5.57 -0.99
C LEU A 40 9.38 -5.30 -1.53
N LYS A 41 9.71 -5.94 -2.65
CA LYS A 41 11.00 -5.76 -3.34
C LYS A 41 10.81 -5.89 -4.85
N GLY A 42 11.48 -5.05 -5.63
CA GLY A 42 11.42 -5.07 -7.09
C GLY A 42 10.07 -4.58 -7.62
N GLU A 43 9.62 -5.15 -8.73
CA GLU A 43 8.31 -4.86 -9.33
C GLU A 43 7.18 -5.54 -8.58
N ASN A 44 6.14 -4.78 -8.25
CA ASN A 44 4.97 -5.25 -7.53
C ASN A 44 3.70 -4.66 -8.14
N LYS A 45 2.64 -5.47 -8.23
CA LYS A 45 1.32 -5.04 -8.64
C LYS A 45 0.38 -4.99 -7.44
N LEU A 46 -0.17 -3.82 -7.15
CA LEU A 46 -1.17 -3.59 -6.12
C LEU A 46 -2.55 -3.55 -6.80
N VAL A 47 -3.44 -4.47 -6.45
CA VAL A 47 -4.75 -4.62 -7.07
C VAL A 47 -5.83 -4.35 -6.03
N PHE A 48 -6.76 -3.45 -6.34
CA PHE A 48 -7.87 -3.10 -5.47
C PHE A 48 -9.14 -3.69 -6.05
N LYS A 49 -9.90 -4.41 -5.22
CA LYS A 49 -11.10 -5.15 -5.60
C LYS A 49 -12.28 -4.77 -4.73
N ASP A 50 -13.48 -4.88 -5.29
CA ASP A 50 -14.69 -4.87 -4.49
C ASP A 50 -14.90 -6.27 -3.87
N GLY A 51 -15.55 -6.34 -2.72
CA GLY A 51 -15.90 -7.61 -2.06
C GLY A 51 -16.93 -8.44 -2.83
N ASN A 52 -17.64 -7.82 -3.77
CA ASN A 52 -18.76 -8.43 -4.49
C ASN A 52 -18.45 -8.76 -5.96
N ASP A 53 -17.32 -8.30 -6.49
CA ASP A 53 -16.95 -8.46 -7.90
C ASP A 53 -15.52 -9.00 -7.99
N ASP A 54 -15.31 -9.99 -8.87
CA ASP A 54 -13.99 -10.53 -9.15
C ASP A 54 -13.15 -9.56 -10.00
N HIS A 55 -13.80 -8.60 -10.66
CA HIS A 55 -13.14 -7.57 -11.45
C HIS A 55 -12.40 -6.55 -10.56
N PRO A 56 -11.12 -6.25 -10.85
CA PRO A 56 -10.42 -5.16 -10.18
C PRO A 56 -11.13 -3.83 -10.37
N ILE A 57 -11.24 -3.04 -9.30
CA ILE A 57 -11.67 -1.64 -9.36
C ILE A 57 -10.56 -0.82 -10.05
N PHE A 58 -9.32 -1.01 -9.61
CA PHE A 58 -8.12 -0.39 -10.20
C PHE A 58 -6.85 -1.14 -9.76
N TRP A 59 -5.71 -0.81 -10.37
CA TRP A 59 -4.41 -1.30 -9.92
C TRP A 59 -3.30 -0.28 -10.12
N ILE A 60 -2.17 -0.52 -9.46
CA ILE A 60 -0.95 0.29 -9.55
C ILE A 60 0.24 -0.66 -9.67
N TRP A 61 1.16 -0.32 -10.57
CA TRP A 61 2.48 -0.94 -10.64
C TRP A 61 3.50 -0.06 -9.93
N ILE A 62 4.32 -0.68 -9.09
CA ILE A 62 5.42 0.00 -8.41
C ILE A 62 6.68 -0.85 -8.44
N HIS A 63 7.80 -0.21 -8.72
CA HIS A 63 9.11 -0.82 -8.53
C HIS A 63 9.80 -0.16 -7.33
N THR A 64 10.08 -0.94 -6.28
CA THR A 64 10.53 -0.39 -4.98
C THR A 64 11.87 0.32 -5.05
N SER A 65 12.70 0.07 -6.06
CA SER A 65 13.96 0.81 -6.25
C SER A 65 13.77 2.29 -6.61
N PHE A 66 12.58 2.68 -7.06
CA PHE A 66 12.27 4.08 -7.37
C PHE A 66 11.58 4.80 -6.22
N VAL A 67 11.27 4.10 -5.12
CA VAL A 67 10.77 4.73 -3.91
C VAL A 67 11.96 5.39 -3.21
N PRO A 68 11.99 6.72 -3.06
CA PRO A 68 13.12 7.39 -2.43
C PRO A 68 13.22 6.94 -0.97
N LYS A 69 14.42 6.58 -0.52
CA LYS A 69 14.66 6.22 0.89
C LYS A 69 14.25 7.32 1.86
N SER A 70 14.40 8.58 1.44
CA SER A 70 13.98 9.76 2.20
C SER A 70 12.47 10.02 2.20
N SER A 71 11.70 9.32 1.35
CA SER A 71 10.28 9.57 1.14
C SER A 71 9.49 8.34 1.55
N ALA A 72 8.99 8.36 2.78
CA ALA A 72 8.07 7.36 3.31
C ALA A 72 6.70 7.33 2.57
N ARG A 73 6.47 8.21 1.59
CA ARG A 73 5.17 8.37 0.91
C ARG A 73 5.32 8.56 -0.59
N VAL A 74 4.45 7.88 -1.34
CA VAL A 74 4.29 8.04 -2.80
C VAL A 74 2.83 8.32 -3.10
N TYR A 75 2.59 9.29 -3.98
CA TYR A 75 1.26 9.74 -4.38
C TYR A 75 1.01 9.39 -5.84
N TYR A 76 -0.16 8.84 -6.12
CA TYR A 76 -0.65 8.56 -7.46
C TYR A 76 -1.97 9.30 -7.66
N GLU A 77 -1.96 10.33 -8.49
CA GLU A 77 -3.17 10.98 -8.97
C GLU A 77 -3.97 10.04 -9.88
N LYS A 78 -5.26 10.31 -10.06
CA LYS A 78 -6.16 9.58 -10.98
C LYS A 78 -5.54 9.30 -12.35
N SER A 79 -4.78 10.26 -12.91
CA SER A 79 -4.12 10.11 -14.22
C SER A 79 -3.03 9.03 -14.27
N LYS A 80 -2.53 8.58 -13.11
CA LYS A 80 -1.45 7.61 -12.94
C LYS A 80 -1.92 6.25 -12.42
N VAL A 81 -3.21 6.09 -12.17
CA VAL A 81 -3.80 4.85 -11.67
C VAL A 81 -4.51 4.14 -12.81
N ASP A 82 -4.17 2.87 -13.05
CA ASP A 82 -4.80 2.07 -14.10
C ASP A 82 -6.30 1.89 -13.82
N GLU A 83 -7.12 1.81 -14.88
CA GLU A 83 -8.59 1.93 -14.88
C GLU A 83 -9.13 3.31 -14.47
N ALA A 84 -8.65 3.89 -13.37
CA ALA A 84 -9.10 5.22 -12.93
C ALA A 84 -8.74 6.33 -13.94
N CYS A 85 -7.60 6.22 -14.63
CA CYS A 85 -7.18 7.16 -15.66
C CYS A 85 -8.09 7.13 -16.91
N ARG A 86 -8.83 6.03 -17.12
CA ARG A 86 -9.75 5.84 -18.26
C ARG A 86 -11.15 6.37 -18.00
N ASP A 87 -11.52 6.57 -16.74
CA ASP A 87 -12.80 7.20 -16.36
C ASP A 87 -12.75 8.71 -16.57
N VAL A 88 -12.68 9.15 -17.84
CA VAL A 88 -12.63 10.57 -18.20
C VAL A 88 -13.89 11.32 -17.74
N SER A 89 -15.01 10.62 -17.64
CA SER A 89 -16.29 11.16 -17.18
C SER A 89 -16.40 11.37 -15.67
N CYS A 90 -15.43 10.88 -14.89
CA CYS A 90 -15.42 10.91 -13.42
C CYS A 90 -16.70 10.33 -12.80
N GLN A 91 -17.30 9.33 -13.43
CA GLN A 91 -18.53 8.70 -12.94
C GLN A 91 -18.26 7.75 -11.76
N THR A 92 -17.10 7.09 -11.79
CA THR A 92 -16.68 6.13 -10.76
C THR A 92 -15.62 6.76 -9.85
N PHE A 93 -14.66 7.47 -10.44
CA PHE A 93 -13.56 8.11 -9.73
C PHE A 93 -13.69 9.63 -9.83
N HIS A 94 -13.76 10.29 -8.68
CA HIS A 94 -13.73 11.75 -8.60
C HIS A 94 -12.46 12.32 -9.26
N GLU A 95 -12.50 13.56 -9.75
CA GLU A 95 -11.34 14.18 -10.41
C GLU A 95 -10.12 14.27 -9.49
N GLU A 96 -10.35 14.51 -8.20
CA GLU A 96 -9.34 14.57 -7.13
C GLU A 96 -8.97 13.20 -6.55
N PHE A 97 -9.41 12.09 -7.18
CA PHE A 97 -9.07 10.75 -6.70
C PHE A 97 -7.54 10.57 -6.66
N MET A 98 -7.06 10.03 -5.54
CA MET A 98 -5.65 9.86 -5.29
C MET A 98 -5.42 8.62 -4.44
N VAL A 99 -4.33 7.92 -4.74
CA VAL A 99 -3.82 6.81 -3.94
C VAL A 99 -2.51 7.23 -3.29
N GLU A 100 -2.44 7.02 -1.99
CA GLU A 100 -1.29 7.36 -1.15
C GLU A 100 -0.69 6.08 -0.59
N LEU A 101 0.53 5.74 -0.97
CA LEU A 101 1.27 4.56 -0.48
C LEU A 101 2.30 4.98 0.55
N TRP A 102 2.28 4.33 1.72
CA TRP A 102 3.17 4.62 2.83
C TRP A 102 4.10 3.43 3.04
N TRP A 103 5.38 3.73 3.25
CA TRP A 103 6.44 2.75 3.44
C TRP A 103 7.06 2.97 4.81
N GLU A 104 7.32 1.88 5.50
CA GLU A 104 8.19 1.85 6.67
C GLU A 104 9.49 1.17 6.22
N GLU A 105 10.64 1.72 6.62
CA GLU A 105 11.89 0.99 6.42
C GLU A 105 11.81 -0.30 7.23
N PRO A 106 12.15 -1.46 6.65
CA PRO A 106 12.22 -2.68 7.43
C PRO A 106 13.22 -2.44 8.57
N GLU A 107 12.82 -2.76 9.80
CA GLU A 107 13.79 -2.83 10.90
C GLU A 107 14.84 -3.86 10.47
N ASP A 108 16.08 -3.40 10.25
CA ASP A 108 17.18 -4.31 9.91
C ASP A 108 17.38 -5.22 11.13
N ASP A 109 17.16 -6.53 10.95
CA ASP A 109 17.39 -7.56 11.98
C ASP A 109 18.85 -7.60 12.49
N ASP A 110 19.76 -6.81 11.90
CA ASP A 110 21.18 -6.72 12.27
C ASP A 110 21.43 -5.97 13.59
N ASP A 111 20.49 -5.15 14.08
CA ASP A 111 20.67 -4.42 15.36
C ASP A 111 20.44 -5.29 16.62
N MET A 112 19.95 -6.53 16.48
CA MET A 112 19.83 -7.49 17.59
C MET A 112 21.16 -8.18 17.95
N ALA A 113 22.18 -8.14 17.09
CA ALA A 113 23.47 -8.77 17.35
C ALA A 113 24.42 -7.90 18.19
N ALA A 114 24.23 -6.57 18.22
CA ALA A 114 25.15 -5.66 18.91
C ALA A 114 24.86 -5.46 20.41
N ALA A 115 23.63 -5.75 20.88
CA ALA A 115 23.23 -5.51 22.27
C ALA A 115 23.61 -6.63 23.26
N ALA A 116 24.10 -7.79 22.79
CA ALA A 116 24.41 -8.95 23.64
C ALA A 116 25.90 -9.15 23.96
N ALA A 117 26.81 -8.33 23.41
CA ALA A 117 28.27 -8.48 23.61
C ALA A 117 28.87 -7.49 24.64
N GLY A 118 28.05 -6.70 25.35
CA GLY A 118 28.51 -5.74 26.36
C GLY A 118 28.53 -6.29 27.79
N GLY A 119 29.11 -7.47 28.01
CA GLY A 119 29.30 -8.06 29.33
C GLY A 119 30.77 -8.10 29.74
N GLY A 120 31.13 -7.27 30.73
CA GLY A 120 32.21 -7.58 31.70
C GLY A 120 33.59 -6.94 31.50
N GLY A 121 34.04 -6.24 32.55
CA GLY A 121 35.47 -6.15 32.89
C GLY A 121 36.02 -4.74 33.06
N GLY A 122 36.36 -4.37 34.31
CA GLY A 122 37.16 -3.20 34.66
C GLY A 122 36.83 -2.63 36.02
#